data_AF-S4PZQ9-F1
#
_entry.id   AF-S4PZQ9-F1
#
_cell.length_a   1.000
_cell.length_b   1.000
_cell.length_c   1.000
_cell.angle_alpha   90.00
_cell.angle_beta   90.00
_cell.angle_gamma   90.00
#
_symmetry.space_group_name_H-M   'P 1'
#
loop_
_entity.id
_entity.type
_entity.pdbx_description
1 polymer ?
#
loop_
_entity_poly.entity_id
_entity_poly.type
_entity_poly.pdbx_seq_one_letter_code
_entity_poly.pdbx_strand_id
1 'polypeptide(L)'
;MRKAASAGGTAKAIYLYHVKIHEVAHTVREMCYRALHNIISVGAHVRQSHARLLDKQRRVRSIVHGMRIRGEPQHNIDDVLETLTPPELAAVSAAETRLRTLAAAEIELDRALFLLSCYFAYPR
;
A
#
# COMPACT_ATOMS: atom_id res chain seq x y z
N MET A 1 -29.90 8.49 57.04
CA MET A 1 -29.73 8.48 55.57
C MET A 1 -28.44 9.19 55.21
N ARG A 2 -27.41 8.47 54.77
CA ARG A 2 -26.19 9.10 54.22
C ARG A 2 -26.47 9.46 52.76
N LYS A 3 -26.40 10.76 52.46
CA LYS A 3 -26.61 11.33 51.13
C LYS A 3 -25.60 10.68 50.16
N ALA A 4 -26.08 10.06 49.08
CA ALA A 4 -25.23 9.48 48.06
C ALA A 4 -24.26 10.55 47.54
N ALA A 5 -22.96 10.27 47.61
CA ALA A 5 -21.93 11.13 47.07
C ALA A 5 -22.26 11.39 45.58
N SER A 6 -22.51 12.65 45.26
CA SER A 6 -22.83 13.09 43.91
C SER A 6 -21.71 12.69 42.96
N ALA A 7 -22.08 12.22 41.77
CA ALA A 7 -21.21 11.94 40.63
C ALA A 7 -20.55 13.21 40.06
N GLY A 8 -20.00 14.07 40.93
CA GLY A 8 -19.48 15.40 40.60
C GLY A 8 -17.96 15.54 40.66
N GLY A 9 -17.22 14.46 40.95
CA GLY A 9 -15.75 14.49 41.01
C GLY A 9 -15.09 14.85 39.67
N THR A 10 -15.73 14.49 38.56
CA THR A 10 -15.26 14.79 37.19
C THR A 10 -15.70 16.15 36.68
N ALA A 11 -16.77 16.74 37.24
CA ALA A 11 -17.34 18.02 36.79
C ALA A 11 -16.52 19.26 37.24
N LYS A 12 -15.62 19.08 38.22
CA LYS A 12 -14.69 20.12 38.71
C LYS A 12 -13.22 19.66 38.68
N ALA A 13 -12.91 18.69 37.82
CA ALA A 13 -11.54 18.20 37.65
C ALA A 13 -10.79 19.07 36.64
N ILE A 14 -9.55 19.46 36.98
CA ILE A 14 -8.61 20.08 36.04
C ILE A 14 -7.81 18.94 35.42
N TYR A 15 -7.97 18.73 34.10
CA TYR A 15 -7.21 17.72 33.37
C TYR A 15 -5.89 18.31 32.88
N LEU A 16 -4.78 17.76 33.36
CA LEU A 16 -3.44 18.08 32.87
C LEU A 16 -3.07 17.11 31.75
N TYR A 17 -2.98 17.63 30.53
CA TYR A 17 -2.56 16.85 29.38
C TYR A 17 -1.03 16.73 29.36
N HIS A 18 -0.55 15.51 29.18
CA HIS A 18 0.87 15.23 28.94
C HIS A 18 0.97 14.18 27.84
N VAL A 19 2.03 14.27 27.04
CA VAL A 19 2.31 13.30 25.96
C VAL A 19 3.45 12.41 26.41
N LYS A 20 3.17 11.13 26.56
CA LYS A 20 4.20 10.12 26.82
C LYS A 20 4.78 9.63 25.49
N ILE A 21 5.88 10.27 25.08
CA ILE A 21 6.50 10.02 23.76
C ILE A 21 6.83 8.54 23.55
N HIS A 22 7.29 7.83 24.59
CA HIS A 22 7.59 6.40 24.49
C HIS A 22 6.34 5.54 24.15
N GLU A 23 5.21 5.78 24.82
CA GLU A 23 3.95 5.06 24.55
C GLU A 23 3.39 5.41 23.15
N VAL A 24 3.51 6.68 22.76
CA VAL A 24 3.12 7.14 21.42
C VAL A 24 3.98 6.47 20.34
N ALA A 25 5.30 6.49 20.47
CA ALA A 25 6.22 5.86 19.52
C ALA A 25 5.94 4.35 19.38
N HIS A 26 5.58 3.68 20.48
CA HIS A 26 5.26 2.25 20.46
C HIS A 26 3.97 2.01 19.67
N THR A 27 2.95 2.83 19.92
CA THR A 27 1.67 2.76 19.22
C THR A 27 1.82 3.04 17.73
N VAL A 28 2.62 4.05 17.36
CA VAL A 28 2.90 4.37 15.95
C VAL A 28 3.63 3.21 15.27
N ARG A 29 4.60 2.57 15.93
CA ARG A 29 5.31 1.40 15.38
C ARG A 29 4.36 0.24 15.09
N GLU A 30 3.43 -0.06 16.01
CA GLU A 30 2.39 -1.07 15.80
C GLU A 30 1.47 -0.71 14.63
N MET A 31 1.11 0.57 14.49
CA MET A 31 0.33 1.05 13.35
C MET A 31 1.08 0.86 12.03
N CYS A 32 2.39 1.12 11.99
CA CYS A 32 3.21 0.89 10.81
C CYS A 32 3.24 -0.59 10.41
N TYR A 33 3.38 -1.52 11.35
CA TYR A 33 3.32 -2.95 11.04
C TYR A 33 1.95 -3.39 10.49
N ARG A 34 0.86 -2.89 11.07
CA ARG A 34 -0.50 -3.16 10.55
C ARG A 34 -0.69 -2.56 9.16
N ALA A 35 -0.19 -1.35 8.93
CA ALA A 35 -0.25 -0.70 7.62
C ALA A 35 0.54 -1.49 6.57
N LEU A 36 1.73 -1.99 6.92
CA LEU A 36 2.55 -2.84 6.05
C LEU A 36 1.80 -4.12 5.66
N HIS A 37 1.22 -4.83 6.63
CA HIS A 37 0.41 -6.03 6.38
C HIS A 37 -0.76 -5.73 5.43
N ASN A 38 -1.44 -4.59 5.62
CA ASN A 38 -2.55 -4.17 4.79
C ASN A 38 -2.11 -3.87 3.35
N ILE A 39 -0.99 -3.17 3.17
CA ILE A 39 -0.43 -2.88 1.84
C ILE A 39 -0.09 -4.16 1.09
N ILE A 40 0.60 -5.10 1.76
CA ILE A 40 0.97 -6.39 1.16
C ILE A 40 -0.30 -7.17 0.77
N SER A 41 -1.28 -7.25 1.67
CA SER A 41 -2.54 -7.96 1.45
C SER A 41 -3.35 -7.37 0.30
N VAL A 42 -3.50 -6.04 0.27
CA VAL A 42 -4.19 -5.33 -0.82
C VAL A 42 -3.42 -5.50 -2.14
N GLY A 43 -2.10 -5.40 -2.11
CA GLY A 43 -1.26 -5.59 -3.29
C GLY A 43 -1.32 -7.02 -3.84
N ALA A 44 -1.41 -8.04 -2.98
CA ALA A 44 -1.62 -9.41 -3.38
C ALA A 44 -3.03 -9.60 -4.00
N HIS A 45 -4.06 -9.04 -3.37
CA HIS A 45 -5.43 -9.09 -3.87
C HIS A 45 -5.57 -8.43 -5.25
N VAL A 46 -5.01 -7.23 -5.43
CA VAL A 46 -5.02 -6.53 -6.74
C VAL A 46 -4.32 -7.36 -7.81
N ARG A 47 -3.16 -7.95 -7.50
CA ARG A 47 -2.44 -8.83 -8.43
C ARG A 47 -3.26 -10.07 -8.79
N GLN A 48 -3.93 -10.69 -7.82
CA GLN A 48 -4.74 -11.87 -8.04
C GLN A 48 -5.99 -11.56 -8.88
N SER A 49 -6.71 -10.48 -8.56
CA SER A 49 -7.91 -10.05 -9.28
C SER A 49 -7.65 -9.69 -10.75
N HIS A 50 -6.44 -9.21 -11.06
CA HIS A 50 -6.03 -8.88 -12.43
C HIS A 50 -5.04 -9.87 -13.05
N ALA A 51 -4.80 -11.03 -12.44
CA ALA A 51 -3.75 -11.97 -12.85
C ALA A 51 -3.84 -12.37 -14.32
N ARG A 52 -5.04 -12.75 -14.78
CA ARG A 52 -5.28 -13.17 -16.18
C ARG A 52 -4.99 -12.05 -17.18
N LEU A 53 -5.39 -10.83 -16.86
CA LEU A 53 -5.18 -9.66 -17.72
C LEU A 53 -3.72 -9.24 -17.76
N LEU A 54 -3.04 -9.27 -16.60
CA LEU A 54 -1.62 -9.00 -16.51
C LEU A 54 -0.78 -10.04 -17.27
N ASP A 55 -1.14 -11.31 -17.17
CA ASP A 55 -0.47 -12.39 -17.92
C ASP A 55 -0.71 -12.27 -19.43
N LYS A 56 -1.95 -11.94 -19.85
CA LYS A 56 -2.28 -11.66 -21.26
C LYS A 56 -1.41 -10.51 -21.78
N GLN A 57 -1.35 -9.40 -21.05
CA GLN A 57 -0.54 -8.24 -21.43
C GLN A 57 0.97 -8.57 -21.47
N ARG A 58 1.48 -9.35 -20.53
CA ARG A 58 2.89 -9.81 -20.52
C ARG A 58 3.21 -10.67 -21.75
N ARG A 59 2.33 -11.60 -22.12
CA ARG A 59 2.48 -12.44 -23.32
C ARG A 59 2.51 -11.58 -24.58
N VAL A 60 1.56 -10.65 -24.72
CA VAL A 60 1.52 -9.72 -25.86
C VAL A 60 2.80 -8.89 -25.95
N ARG A 61 3.25 -8.28 -24.84
CA ARG A 61 4.51 -7.52 -24.80
C ARG A 61 5.71 -8.37 -25.20
N SER A 62 5.77 -9.63 -24.77
CA SER A 62 6.85 -10.56 -25.11
C SER A 62 6.87 -10.92 -26.59
N ILE A 63 5.70 -11.20 -27.18
CA ILE A 63 5.56 -11.51 -28.62
C ILE A 63 5.97 -10.29 -29.46
N VAL A 64 5.45 -9.11 -29.14
CA VAL A 64 5.80 -7.85 -29.81
C VAL A 64 7.29 -7.56 -29.73
N HIS A 65 7.91 -7.79 -28.56
CA HIS A 65 9.36 -7.63 -28.42
C HIS A 65 10.14 -8.60 -29.31
N GLY A 66 9.73 -9.87 -29.38
CA GLY A 66 10.35 -10.86 -30.27
C GLY A 66 10.18 -10.51 -31.76
N MET A 67 9.01 -10.02 -32.16
CA MET A 67 8.73 -9.57 -33.53
C MET A 67 9.61 -8.38 -33.93
N ARG A 68 9.79 -7.42 -33.01
CA ARG A 68 10.68 -6.26 -33.22
C ARG A 68 12.14 -6.67 -33.40
N ILE A 69 12.62 -7.65 -32.63
CA ILE A 69 14.00 -8.17 -32.77
C ILE A 69 14.19 -8.86 -34.13
N ARG A 70 13.17 -9.60 -34.61
CA ARG A 70 13.22 -10.27 -35.91
C ARG A 70 13.05 -9.33 -37.10
N GLY A 71 12.73 -8.05 -36.87
CA GLY A 71 12.49 -7.08 -37.94
C GLY A 71 11.20 -7.36 -38.73
N GLU A 72 10.19 -7.95 -38.08
CA GLU A 72 8.90 -8.22 -38.74
C GLU A 72 8.18 -6.93 -39.15
N PRO A 73 7.36 -6.97 -40.22
CA PRO A 73 6.64 -5.80 -40.72
C PRO A 73 5.66 -5.27 -39.67
N GLN A 74 5.49 -3.94 -39.65
CA GLN A 74 4.70 -3.25 -38.63
C GLN A 74 3.24 -3.72 -38.56
N HIS A 75 2.64 -4.15 -39.67
CA HIS A 75 1.27 -4.66 -39.67
C HIS A 75 1.08 -5.89 -38.77
N ASN A 76 2.04 -6.84 -38.76
CA ASN A 76 1.99 -8.01 -37.88
C ASN A 76 2.04 -7.61 -36.40
N ILE A 77 2.75 -6.54 -36.09
CA ILE A 77 2.89 -6.02 -34.73
C ILE A 77 1.57 -5.38 -34.29
N ASP A 78 0.93 -4.63 -35.18
CA ASP A 78 -0.34 -3.95 -34.91
C ASP A 78 -1.48 -4.97 -34.71
N ASP A 79 -1.53 -6.04 -35.51
CA ASP A 79 -2.50 -7.14 -35.35
C ASP A 79 -2.41 -7.80 -33.96
N VAL A 80 -1.19 -8.01 -33.45
CA VAL A 80 -0.97 -8.56 -32.10
C VAL A 80 -1.38 -7.55 -31.02
N LEU A 81 -1.20 -6.24 -31.26
CA LEU A 81 -1.62 -5.20 -30.31
C LEU A 81 -3.14 -5.05 -30.25
N GLU A 82 -3.85 -5.24 -31.37
CA GLU A 82 -5.33 -5.19 -31.43
C GLU A 82 -6.00 -6.31 -30.62
N THR A 83 -5.27 -7.39 -30.28
CA THR A 83 -5.78 -8.45 -29.40
C THR A 83 -6.09 -7.98 -27.97
N LEU A 84 -5.56 -6.83 -27.56
CA LEU A 84 -5.88 -6.15 -26.31
C LEU A 84 -6.93 -5.08 -26.55
N THR A 85 -8.11 -5.27 -25.98
CA THR A 85 -9.18 -4.27 -26.16
C THR A 85 -8.90 -3.02 -25.33
N PRO A 86 -9.33 -1.82 -25.78
CA PRO A 86 -9.16 -0.57 -25.03
C PRO A 86 -9.61 -0.63 -23.55
N PRO A 87 -10.73 -1.26 -23.17
CA PRO A 87 -11.12 -1.38 -21.76
C PRO A 87 -10.17 -2.28 -20.94
N GLU A 88 -9.60 -3.33 -21.53
CA GLU A 88 -8.60 -4.18 -20.86
C GLU A 88 -7.32 -3.38 -20.57
N LEU A 89 -6.87 -2.55 -21.52
CA LEU A 89 -5.71 -1.68 -21.33
C LEU A 89 -5.94 -0.67 -20.20
N ALA A 90 -7.13 -0.09 -20.13
CA ALA A 90 -7.50 0.84 -19.05
C ALA A 90 -7.54 0.14 -17.67
N ALA A 91 -8.07 -1.09 -17.61
CA ALA A 91 -8.10 -1.85 -16.36
C ALA A 91 -6.70 -2.22 -15.87
N VAL A 92 -5.82 -2.60 -16.80
CA VAL A 92 -4.42 -2.93 -16.47
C VAL A 92 -3.62 -1.70 -16.07
N SER A 93 -3.77 -0.57 -16.76
CA SER A 93 -3.08 0.67 -16.39
C SER A 93 -3.50 1.18 -15.02
N ALA A 94 -4.79 1.08 -14.67
CA ALA A 94 -5.29 1.39 -13.34
C ALA A 94 -4.69 0.46 -12.27
N ALA A 95 -4.64 -0.85 -12.55
CA ALA A 95 -4.03 -1.83 -11.64
C ALA A 95 -2.53 -1.58 -11.45
N GLU A 96 -1.78 -1.32 -12.51
CA GLU A 96 -0.35 -0.98 -12.45
C GLU A 96 -0.12 0.31 -11.63
N THR A 97 -0.94 1.35 -11.87
CA THR A 97 -0.83 2.61 -11.13
C THR A 97 -1.07 2.40 -9.64
N ARG A 98 -2.09 1.61 -9.28
CA ARG A 98 -2.39 1.27 -7.88
C ARG A 98 -1.28 0.43 -7.24
N LEU A 99 -0.67 -0.50 -7.97
CA LEU A 99 0.47 -1.26 -7.45
C LEU A 99 1.71 -0.38 -7.25
N ARG A 100 1.94 0.59 -8.13
CA ARG A 100 3.03 1.57 -7.96
C ARG A 100 2.83 2.45 -6.74
N THR A 101 1.61 2.93 -6.49
CA THR A 101 1.34 3.74 -5.29
C THR A 101 1.50 2.92 -4.01
N LEU A 102 1.08 1.65 -4.00
CA LEU A 102 1.29 0.74 -2.87
C LEU A 102 2.79 0.49 -2.62
N ALA A 103 3.59 0.28 -3.68
CA ALA A 103 5.04 0.11 -3.55
C ALA A 103 5.74 1.37 -3.03
N ALA A 104 5.31 2.57 -3.46
CA ALA A 104 5.83 3.81 -2.92
C ALA A 104 5.49 3.97 -1.43
N ALA A 105 4.26 3.63 -1.03
CA ALA A 105 3.82 3.67 0.36
C ALA A 105 4.60 2.68 1.25
N GLU A 106 4.96 1.51 0.72
CA GLU A 106 5.80 0.52 1.42
C GLU A 106 7.18 1.10 1.77
N ILE A 107 7.82 1.80 0.83
CA ILE A 107 9.14 2.44 1.05
C ILE A 107 9.05 3.54 2.11
N GLU A 108 8.01 4.37 2.08
CA GLU A 108 7.84 5.41 3.10
C GLU A 108 7.56 4.83 4.50
N LEU A 109 6.81 3.71 4.58
CA LEU A 109 6.58 2.99 5.81
C LEU A 109 7.87 2.38 6.39
N ASP A 110 8.73 1.83 5.53
CA ASP A 110 10.03 1.29 5.94
C ASP A 110 10.92 2.39 6.54
N ARG A 111 10.97 3.58 5.93
CA ARG A 111 11.68 4.74 6.49
C ARG A 111 11.14 5.14 7.87
N ALA A 112 9.82 5.15 8.05
CA ALA A 112 9.20 5.45 9.34
C ALA A 112 9.54 4.38 10.40
N LEU A 113 9.48 3.10 10.03
CA LEU A 113 9.87 1.98 10.90
C LEU A 113 11.34 2.04 11.28
N PHE A 114 12.23 2.42 10.37
CA PHE A 114 13.65 2.61 10.64
C PHE A 114 13.87 3.66 11.73
N LEU A 115 13.24 4.83 11.61
CA LEU A 115 13.33 5.90 12.61
C LEU A 115 12.82 5.47 13.99
N LEU A 116 11.67 4.80 14.03
CA LEU A 116 11.10 4.28 15.28
C LEU A 116 11.98 3.18 15.89
N SER A 117 12.57 2.32 15.07
CA SER A 117 13.49 1.28 15.53
C SER A 117 14.76 1.88 16.13
N CYS A 118 15.32 2.92 15.50
CA CYS A 118 16.43 3.69 16.05
C CYS A 118 16.07 4.33 17.40
N TYR A 119 14.87 4.91 17.53
CA TYR A 119 14.40 5.47 18.80
C TYR A 119 14.35 4.43 19.93
N PHE A 120 13.90 3.20 19.62
CA PHE A 120 13.86 2.12 20.61
C PHE A 120 15.20 1.43 20.87
N ALA A 121 16.14 1.48 19.92
CA ALA A 121 17.47 0.90 20.06
C ALA A 121 18.37 1.69 21.02
N TYR A 122 18.14 3.00 21.15
CA TYR A 122 18.86 3.88 22.07
C TYR A 122 17.92 4.44 23.14
N PRO A 123 17.43 3.60 24.08
CA PRO A 123 16.67 4.09 25.21
C PRO A 123 17.58 4.96 26.10
N ARG A 124 17.09 6.15 26.46
CA ARG A 124 17.70 7.00 27.49
C ARG A 124 17.45 6.46 28.88
#